data_AF-A0A7K1LTF9-F1
#
_entry.id   AF-A0A7K1LTF9-F1
#
_cell.length_a   1.000
_cell.length_b   1.000
_cell.length_c   1.000
_cell.angle_alpha   90.00
_cell.angle_beta   90.00
_cell.angle_gamma   90.00
#
_symmetry.space_group_name_H-M   'P 1'
#
loop_
_entity.id
_entity.type
_entity.pdbx_description
1 polymer ?
#
loop_
_entity_poly.entity_id
_entity_poly.type
_entity_poly.pdbx_seq_one_letter_code
_entity_poly.pdbx_strand_id
1 'polypeptide(L)' 'MPSILGHNYVGGARSAAGNLILRSLDADSGEALPYAFVQATEAEVDAAARAAERAYPHYRQLSAT' A
#
# COMPACT_ATOMS: atom_id res chain seq x y z
N MET A 1 -15.83 9.84 7.44
CA MET A 1 -14.38 9.54 7.36
C MET A 1 -14.21 8.37 6.40
N PRO A 2 -13.25 8.39 5.46
CA PRO A 2 -13.03 7.26 4.56
C PRO A 2 -12.61 6.02 5.36
N SER A 3 -13.07 4.84 4.93
CA SER A 3 -12.71 3.56 5.56
C SER A 3 -11.25 3.22 5.28
N ILE A 4 -10.41 3.16 6.31
CA ILE A 4 -9.02 2.69 6.20
C ILE A 4 -9.03 1.16 6.28
N LEU A 5 -8.85 0.50 5.12
CA LEU A 5 -8.89 -0.97 5.01
C LEU A 5 -7.63 -1.66 5.53
N GLY A 6 -6.48 -0.98 5.55
CA GLY A 6 -5.20 -1.60 5.92
C GLY A 6 -4.56 -2.47 4.83
N HIS A 7 -5.15 -2.52 3.63
CA HIS A 7 -4.69 -3.35 2.52
C HIS A 7 -3.70 -2.58 1.64
N ASN A 8 -2.67 -3.29 1.17
CA ASN A 8 -1.74 -2.81 0.15
C ASN A 8 -2.50 -2.44 -1.12
N TYR A 9 -2.05 -1.40 -1.83
CA TYR A 9 -2.62 -1.01 -3.13
C TYR A 9 -1.60 -1.27 -4.22
N VAL A 10 -1.87 -2.27 -5.05
CA VAL A 10 -0.92 -2.82 -6.02
C VAL A 10 -1.60 -2.82 -7.39
N GLY A 11 -1.04 -2.08 -8.34
CA GLY A 11 -1.50 -2.10 -9.74
C GLY A 11 -2.99 -1.77 -9.95
N GLY A 12 -3.61 -0.98 -9.06
CA GLY A 12 -5.02 -0.62 -9.15
C GLY A 12 -5.96 -1.46 -8.26
N ALA A 13 -5.45 -2.45 -7.53
CA ALA A 13 -6.25 -3.34 -6.68
C ALA A 13 -5.79 -3.32 -5.22
N ARG A 14 -6.69 -3.69 -4.30
CA ARG A 14 -6.39 -3.88 -2.88
C ARG A 14 -5.95 -5.32 -2.62
N SER A 15 -4.83 -5.51 -1.93
CA SER A 15 -4.27 -6.81 -1.57
C SER A 15 -3.92 -6.89 -0.09
N ALA A 16 -4.17 -8.05 0.51
CA ALA A 16 -3.93 -8.37 1.92
C ALA A 16 -3.43 -9.82 2.03
N ALA A 17 -2.44 -10.18 1.21
CA ALA A 17 -1.94 -11.56 1.13
C ALA A 17 -1.05 -11.93 2.33
N GLY A 18 -0.50 -10.94 3.03
CA GLY A 18 0.28 -11.13 4.25
C GLY A 18 -0.58 -11.49 5.46
N ASN A 19 0.06 -12.04 6.48
CA ASN A 19 -0.57 -12.41 7.76
C ASN A 19 -0.12 -11.55 8.94
N LEU A 20 0.95 -10.75 8.78
CA LEU A 20 1.45 -9.85 9.81
C LEU A 20 0.65 -8.55 9.81
N ILE A 21 0.03 -8.25 10.94
CA ILE A 21 -0.74 -7.01 11.16
C ILE A 21 0.11 -6.00 11.94
N LEU A 22 0.24 -4.81 11.39
CA LEU A 22 0.92 -3.68 11.99
C LEU A 22 -0.10 -2.65 12.50
N ARG A 23 0.26 -1.94 13.56
CA ARG A 23 -0.49 -0.83 14.14
C ARG A 23 0.37 0.42 14.16
N SER A 24 -0.20 1.54 13.74
CA SER A 24 0.42 2.84 13.94
C SER A 24 0.21 3.28 15.38
N LEU A 25 1.21 3.93 15.96
CA LEU A 25 1.10 4.55 17.27
C LEU A 25 0.91 6.06 17.10
N ASP A 26 0.11 6.65 17.97
CA ASP A 26 0.04 8.09 18.15
C ASP A 26 1.39 8.62 18.63
N ALA A 27 1.88 9.70 18.03
CA ALA A 27 3.26 10.17 18.26
C ALA A 27 3.46 10.84 19.62
N ASP A 28 2.39 11.41 20.20
CA ASP A 28 2.46 12.12 21.48
C ASP A 28 2.22 11.18 22.67
N SER A 29 1.22 10.31 22.57
CA SER A 29 0.83 9.39 23.64
C SER A 29 1.49 8.01 23.57
N GLY A 30 1.97 7.58 22.39
CA GLY A 30 2.46 6.23 22.15
C GLY A 30 1.35 5.16 22.05
N GLU A 31 0.08 5.55 22.17
CA GLU A 31 -1.05 4.63 22.12
C GLU A 31 -1.35 4.17 20.70
N ALA A 32 -1.89 2.96 20.55
CA ALA A 32 -2.23 2.43 19.24
C ALA A 32 -3.42 3.16 18.61
N LEU A 33 -3.25 3.63 17.38
CA LEU A 33 -4.35 4.17 16.57
C LEU A 33 -5.31 3.04 16.15
N PRO A 34 -6.59 3.34 15.87
CA PRO A 34 -7.61 2.32 15.59
C PRO A 34 -7.46 1.63 14.21
N TYR A 35 -6.37 1.87 13.50
CA TYR A 35 -6.11 1.34 12.16
C TYR A 35 -5.19 0.13 12.20
N ALA A 36 -5.45 -0.85 11.35
CA ALA A 36 -4.61 -2.03 11.14
C ALA A 36 -4.05 -1.98 9.72
N PHE A 37 -2.83 -2.47 9.52
CA PHE A 37 -2.23 -2.59 8.20
C PHE A 37 -1.64 -3.98 8.02
N VAL A 38 -1.89 -4.60 6.86
CA VAL A 38 -1.31 -5.90 6.50
C VAL A 38 0.06 -5.65 5.90
N GLN A 39 1.11 -6.19 6.50
CA GLN A 39 2.46 -6.11 5.94
C GLN A 39 2.50 -6.80 4.58
N ALA A 40 3.03 -6.11 3.57
CA ALA A 40 3.20 -6.67 2.24
C ALA A 40 4.11 -7.91 2.27
N THR A 41 3.70 -8.94 1.56
CA THR A 41 4.54 -10.09 1.23
C THR A 41 5.56 -9.74 0.14
N GLU A 42 6.63 -10.54 0.00
CA GLU A 42 7.58 -10.40 -1.11
C GLU A 42 6.88 -10.47 -2.48
N ALA A 43 5.88 -11.34 -2.62
CA ALA A 43 5.09 -11.47 -3.85
C ALA A 43 4.26 -10.21 -4.17
N GLU A 44 3.66 -9.57 -3.16
CA GLU A 44 2.96 -8.29 -3.35
C GLU A 44 3.93 -7.17 -3.73
N VAL A 45 5.15 -7.18 -3.17
CA VAL A 45 6.21 -6.22 -3.52
C VAL A 45 6.67 -6.42 -4.97
N ASP A 46 6.94 -7.66 -5.40
CA ASP A 46 7.28 -7.97 -6.80
C ASP A 46 6.15 -7.59 -7.76
N ALA A 47 4.89 -7.90 -7.41
CA ALA A 47 3.73 -7.53 -8.20
C ALA A 47 3.60 -5.99 -8.35
N ALA A 48 3.90 -5.23 -7.30
CA ALA A 48 3.93 -3.77 -7.34
C ALA A 48 5.03 -3.24 -8.26
N ALA A 49 6.24 -3.78 -8.16
CA ALA A 49 7.35 -3.41 -9.03
C ALA A 49 7.02 -3.67 -10.51
N ARG A 50 6.50 -4.86 -10.84
CA ARG A 50 6.08 -5.20 -12.22
C ARG A 50 4.91 -4.35 -12.71
N ALA A 51 3.96 -4.01 -11.83
CA ALA A 51 2.86 -3.12 -12.20
C ALA A 51 3.36 -1.71 -12.53
N ALA A 52 4.29 -1.18 -11.73
CA ALA A 52 4.93 0.11 -11.99
C ALA A 52 5.76 0.09 -13.28
N GLU A 53 6.53 -0.99 -13.52
CA GLU A 53 7.28 -1.20 -14.76
C GLU A 53 6.36 -1.12 -15.99
N ARG A 54 5.23 -1.84 -15.99
CA ARG A 54 4.25 -1.82 -17.09
C ARG A 54 3.59 -0.45 -17.28
N ALA A 55 3.34 0.27 -16.18
CA ALA A 55 2.72 1.60 -16.22
C ALA A 55 3.67 2.68 -16.76
N TYR A 56 4.98 2.54 -16.51
CA TYR A 56 5.96 3.59 -16.78
C TYR A 56 6.00 4.09 -18.23
N PRO A 57 6.01 3.24 -19.28
CA PRO A 57 6.05 3.70 -20.68
C PRO A 57 4.88 4.63 -21.05
N HIS A 58 3.70 4.41 -20.48
CA HIS A 58 2.53 5.25 -20.70
C HIS A 58 2.60 6.51 -19.85
N TYR A 59 2.87 6.35 -18.55
CA TYR A 59 2.91 7.47 -17.60
C TYR A 59 3.95 8.53 -17.99
N ARG A 60 5.13 8.10 -18.44
CA ARG A 60 6.22 9.01 -18.83
C ARG A 60 5.94 9.87 -20.07
N GLN A 61 4.90 9.55 -20.84
CA GLN A 61 4.48 10.32 -22.02
C GLN A 61 3.47 11.41 -21.66
N LEU A 62 2.92 11.38 -20.44
CA LEU A 62 1.99 12.40 -19.98
C LEU A 62 2.71 13.72 -19.75
N SER A 63 2.00 14.83 -19.97
CA SER A 63 2.50 16.15 -19.65
C SER A 63 2.69 16.29 -18.14
N ALA A 64 3.78 16.95 -17.70
CA ALA A 64 4.10 17.14 -16.30
C ALA A 64 3.31 18.28 -15.62
N THR A 65 2.14 18.63 -16.17
CA THR A 65 1.42 19.89 -15.87
C THR A 65 0.46 19.75 -14.70
#